data_AF-A0A497PB86-F1
#
_entry.id   AF-A0A497PB86-F1
#
_cell.length_a   1.000
_cell.length_b   1.000
_cell.length_c   1.000
_cell.angle_alpha   90.00
_cell.angle_beta   90.00
_cell.angle_gamma   90.00
#
_symmetry.space_group_name_H-M   'P 1'
#
loop_
_entity.id
_entity.type
_entity.pdbx_description
1 polymer ?
#
loop_
_entity_poly.entity_id
_entity_poly.type
_entity_poly.pdbx_seq_one_letter_code
_entity_poly.pdbx_strand_id
1 'polypeptide(L)'
;MAKDKKSVLIYCDLIHTVEHLPDELAGRLFKHLLEYVNDRDPQTDDVMLKIAFEPIKQQLKRDLQKYNNIVERNRANGAKGGRPKNPNKPTGLSGNPKKPKKPDTDTDTDTDNDNVNDIVKEKETKEQRANKFALRVNAFLQYDKKMREEFISYWTESNEKGKKLRFELQKVFDIGRRLTTWNNRNKEKIPSKTKSPHDNIVTDGDYGVL
;
A
#
# COMPACT_ATOMS: atom_id res chain seq x y z
N MET A 1 -0.12 15.08 -28.83
CA MET A 1 0.70 14.00 -28.26
C MET A 1 2.09 14.56 -27.96
N ALA A 2 3.13 13.75 -27.74
CA ALA A 2 4.50 14.23 -27.54
C ALA A 2 5.30 14.13 -28.83
N LYS A 3 5.96 15.24 -29.15
CA LYS A 3 6.85 15.37 -30.30
C LYS A 3 7.96 14.32 -30.26
N ASP A 4 8.25 13.72 -31.42
CA ASP A 4 9.37 12.80 -31.66
C ASP A 4 9.29 11.41 -30.98
N LYS A 5 8.11 10.99 -30.50
CA LYS A 5 7.90 9.59 -30.11
C LYS A 5 7.90 8.68 -31.35
N LYS A 6 8.72 7.62 -31.33
CA LYS A 6 8.86 6.65 -32.44
C LYS A 6 7.82 5.55 -32.44
N SER A 7 7.22 5.27 -31.29
CA SER A 7 6.26 4.20 -31.08
C SER A 7 5.23 4.59 -30.04
N VAL A 8 4.10 3.89 -30.06
CA VAL A 8 3.01 4.01 -29.11
C VAL A 8 2.61 2.59 -28.67
N LEU A 9 2.19 2.46 -27.42
CA LEU A 9 1.62 1.22 -26.90
C LEU A 9 0.11 1.22 -27.14
N ILE A 10 -0.41 0.13 -27.69
CA ILE A 10 -1.85 -0.09 -27.83
C ILE A 10 -2.19 -1.30 -26.96
N TYR A 11 -3.17 -1.13 -26.08
CA TYR A 11 -3.60 -2.18 -25.17
C TYR A 11 -4.52 -3.18 -25.86
N CYS A 12 -4.41 -4.45 -25.48
CA CYS A 12 -5.16 -5.55 -26.09
C CYS A 12 -6.68 -5.43 -25.87
N ASP A 13 -7.10 -4.77 -24.79
CA ASP A 13 -8.51 -4.54 -24.45
C ASP A 13 -9.23 -3.63 -25.45
N LEU A 14 -8.50 -2.88 -26.28
CA LEU A 14 -9.07 -2.06 -27.35
C LEU A 14 -9.93 -2.88 -28.31
N ILE A 15 -9.64 -4.18 -28.44
CA ILE A 15 -10.43 -5.10 -29.26
C ILE A 15 -11.93 -5.05 -28.91
N HIS A 16 -12.26 -4.95 -27.61
CA HIS A 16 -13.65 -4.92 -27.13
C HIS A 16 -14.41 -3.66 -27.56
N THR A 17 -13.70 -2.58 -27.91
CA THR A 17 -14.33 -1.38 -28.47
C THR A 17 -14.44 -1.49 -29.98
N VAL A 18 -13.39 -1.98 -30.64
CA VAL A 18 -13.30 -2.02 -32.11
C VAL A 18 -14.23 -3.08 -32.71
N GLU A 19 -14.42 -4.23 -32.05
CA GLU A 19 -15.32 -5.31 -32.52
C GLU A 19 -16.79 -4.91 -32.61
N HIS A 20 -17.21 -3.88 -31.85
CA HIS A 20 -18.58 -3.37 -31.89
C HIS A 20 -18.79 -2.28 -32.93
N LEU A 21 -17.73 -1.86 -33.63
CA LEU A 21 -17.81 -0.85 -34.68
C LEU A 21 -17.89 -1.51 -36.06
N PRO A 22 -18.69 -0.97 -36.99
CA PRO A 22 -18.57 -1.31 -38.41
C PRO A 22 -17.15 -1.07 -38.92
N ASP A 23 -16.67 -1.92 -39.83
CA ASP A 23 -15.30 -1.87 -40.38
C ASP A 23 -14.91 -0.48 -40.90
N GLU A 24 -15.86 0.24 -41.50
CA GLU A 24 -15.61 1.61 -41.97
C GLU A 24 -15.30 2.58 -40.82
N LEU A 25 -16.04 2.51 -39.72
CA LEU A 25 -15.80 3.34 -38.52
C LEU A 25 -14.54 2.90 -37.80
N ALA A 26 -14.26 1.59 -37.71
CA ALA A 26 -13.01 1.08 -37.17
C ALA A 26 -11.79 1.59 -37.95
N GLY A 27 -11.87 1.60 -39.28
CA GLY A 27 -10.82 2.15 -40.14
C GLY A 27 -10.63 3.66 -39.96
N ARG A 28 -11.72 4.42 -39.83
CA ARG A 28 -11.68 5.86 -39.51
C ARG A 28 -11.07 6.11 -38.13
N LEU A 29 -11.42 5.29 -37.13
CA LEU A 29 -10.88 5.38 -35.76
C LEU A 29 -9.38 5.14 -35.75
N PHE A 30 -8.92 4.13 -36.50
CA PHE A 30 -7.49 3.84 -36.61
C PHE A 30 -6.71 4.98 -37.26
N LYS A 31 -7.24 5.58 -38.34
CA LYS A 31 -6.62 6.78 -38.95
C LYS A 31 -6.57 7.95 -37.97
N HIS A 32 -7.67 8.23 -37.27
CA HIS A 32 -7.76 9.30 -36.28
C HIS A 32 -6.76 9.07 -35.12
N LEU A 33 -6.62 7.83 -34.65
CA LEU A 33 -5.60 7.45 -33.67
C LEU A 33 -4.19 7.76 -34.18
N LEU A 34 -3.85 7.34 -35.41
CA LEU A 34 -2.53 7.58 -36.01
C LEU A 34 -2.24 9.07 -36.18
N GLU A 35 -3.22 9.87 -36.60
CA GLU A 35 -3.08 11.32 -36.70
C GLU A 35 -2.82 11.96 -35.34
N TYR A 36 -3.56 11.53 -34.31
CA TYR A 36 -3.41 12.05 -32.95
C TYR A 36 -2.02 11.74 -32.36
N VAL A 37 -1.51 10.52 -32.54
CA VAL A 37 -0.18 10.15 -32.01
C VAL A 37 0.96 10.82 -32.77
N ASN A 38 0.73 11.23 -34.02
CA ASN A 38 1.66 12.00 -34.85
C ASN A 38 1.46 13.52 -34.74
N ASP A 39 0.82 14.01 -33.68
CA ASP A 39 0.65 15.44 -33.39
C ASP A 39 -0.09 16.24 -34.47
N ARG A 40 -0.98 15.61 -35.24
CA ARG A 40 -1.78 16.27 -36.29
C ARG A 40 -3.13 16.82 -35.82
N ASP A 41 -3.39 16.76 -34.51
CA ASP A 41 -4.61 17.21 -33.82
C ASP A 41 -5.92 16.97 -34.62
N PRO A 42 -6.25 15.69 -34.88
CA PRO A 42 -7.35 15.36 -35.76
C PRO A 42 -8.69 15.76 -35.15
N GLN A 43 -9.57 16.31 -35.98
CA GLN A 43 -10.93 16.68 -35.60
C GLN A 43 -11.92 15.77 -36.32
N THR A 44 -13.06 15.52 -35.68
CA THR A 44 -14.16 14.76 -36.28
C THR A 44 -15.49 15.26 -35.76
N ASP A 45 -16.46 15.37 -36.68
CA ASP A 45 -17.85 15.69 -36.37
C ASP A 45 -18.68 14.44 -36.07
N ASP A 46 -18.12 13.24 -36.30
CA ASP A 46 -18.78 11.97 -36.05
C ASP A 46 -18.80 11.68 -34.54
N VAL A 47 -20.01 11.71 -33.96
CA VAL A 47 -20.24 11.48 -32.53
C VAL A 47 -19.81 10.08 -32.11
N MET A 48 -20.05 9.05 -32.93
CA MET A 48 -19.65 7.67 -32.61
C MET A 48 -18.13 7.55 -32.59
N LEU A 49 -17.46 8.17 -33.56
CA LEU A 49 -16.01 8.19 -33.62
C LEU A 49 -15.41 8.91 -32.40
N LYS A 50 -16.00 10.03 -32.01
CA LYS A 50 -15.57 10.82 -30.85
C LYS A 50 -15.73 10.03 -29.54
N ILE A 51 -16.86 9.36 -29.36
CA ILE A 51 -17.13 8.52 -28.18
C ILE A 51 -16.15 7.35 -28.13
N ALA A 52 -15.91 6.66 -29.24
CA ALA A 52 -14.97 5.54 -29.30
C ALA A 52 -13.52 5.97 -29.08
N PHE A 53 -13.14 7.17 -29.55
CA PHE A 53 -11.77 7.67 -29.45
C PHE A 53 -11.43 8.26 -28.06
N GLU A 54 -12.39 8.85 -27.35
CA GLU A 54 -12.12 9.53 -26.08
C GLU A 54 -11.43 8.62 -25.02
N PRO A 55 -11.86 7.36 -24.79
CA PRO A 55 -11.15 6.45 -23.89
C PRO A 55 -9.68 6.22 -24.30
N ILE A 56 -9.43 6.02 -25.60
CA ILE A 56 -8.10 5.82 -26.16
C ILE A 56 -7.23 7.07 -25.95
N LYS A 57 -7.80 8.24 -26.22
CA LYS A 57 -7.15 9.54 -26.00
C LYS A 57 -6.74 9.72 -24.55
N GLN A 58 -7.61 9.37 -23.61
CA GLN A 58 -7.33 9.45 -22.18
C GLN A 58 -6.23 8.46 -21.77
N GLN A 59 -6.23 7.24 -22.32
CA GLN A 59 -5.15 6.27 -22.09
C GLN A 59 -3.80 6.81 -22.55
N LEU A 60 -3.71 7.29 -23.79
CA LEU A 60 -2.47 7.86 -24.34
C LEU A 60 -1.93 9.03 -23.52
N LYS A 61 -2.82 9.87 -22.96
CA LYS A 61 -2.43 10.96 -22.05
C LYS A 61 -1.82 10.43 -20.75
N ARG A 62 -2.42 9.41 -20.13
CA ARG A 62 -1.88 8.76 -18.92
C ARG A 62 -0.52 8.13 -19.20
N ASP A 63 -0.38 7.42 -20.32
CA ASP A 63 0.88 6.78 -20.71
C ASP A 63 1.98 7.82 -20.94
N LEU A 64 1.63 8.97 -21.53
CA LEU A 64 2.58 10.07 -21.72
C LEU A 64 3.06 10.62 -20.37
N GLN A 65 2.16 10.83 -19.41
CA GLN A 65 2.52 11.28 -18.07
C GLN A 65 3.41 10.26 -17.35
N LYS A 66 3.04 8.98 -17.39
CA LYS A 66 3.83 7.88 -16.81
C LYS A 66 5.24 7.85 -17.40
N TYR A 67 5.34 7.93 -18.73
CA TYR A 67 6.63 7.98 -19.43
C TYR A 67 7.48 9.18 -18.99
N ASN A 68 6.91 10.38 -18.93
CA ASN A 68 7.64 11.58 -18.52
C ASN A 68 8.17 11.46 -17.08
N ASN A 69 7.36 10.93 -16.16
CA ASN A 69 7.76 10.69 -14.78
C ASN A 69 8.94 9.70 -14.68
N ILE A 70 8.94 8.65 -15.52
CA ILE A 70 10.06 7.70 -15.59
C ILE A 70 11.31 8.39 -16.13
N VAL A 71 11.19 9.16 -17.21
CA VAL A 71 12.31 9.92 -17.81
C VAL A 71 12.94 10.87 -16.79
N GLU A 72 12.13 11.65 -16.07
CA GLU A 72 12.61 12.58 -15.05
C GLU A 72 13.30 11.85 -13.89
N ARG A 73 12.71 10.77 -13.39
CA ARG A 73 13.29 9.93 -12.35
C ARG A 73 14.64 9.36 -12.79
N ASN A 74 14.72 8.84 -14.00
CA ASN A 74 15.94 8.26 -14.55
C ASN A 74 17.01 9.33 -14.79
N ARG A 75 16.63 10.51 -15.28
CA ARG A 75 17.53 11.66 -15.40
C ARG A 75 18.10 12.07 -14.05
N ALA A 76 17.25 12.21 -13.03
CA ALA A 76 17.66 12.57 -11.67
C ALA A 76 18.57 11.50 -11.03
N ASN A 77 18.27 10.22 -11.23
CA ASN A 77 19.09 9.11 -10.75
C ASN A 77 20.45 9.06 -11.49
N GLY A 78 20.45 9.26 -12.81
CA GLY A 78 21.66 9.34 -13.63
C GLY A 78 22.59 10.47 -13.17
N ALA A 79 22.03 11.66 -12.90
CA ALA A 79 22.79 12.79 -12.34
C ALA A 79 23.40 12.49 -10.96
N LYS A 80 22.80 11.59 -10.17
CA LYS A 80 23.31 11.13 -8.87
C LYS A 80 24.30 9.95 -8.97
N GLY A 81 24.73 9.58 -10.18
CA GLY A 81 25.66 8.47 -10.42
C GLY A 81 25.00 7.13 -10.70
N GLY A 82 23.68 7.09 -10.90
CA GLY A 82 22.92 5.89 -11.26
C GLY A 82 22.93 4.84 -10.14
N ARG A 83 23.88 3.91 -10.18
CA ARG A 83 23.98 2.83 -9.20
C ARG A 83 24.41 3.38 -7.84
N PRO A 84 23.67 3.12 -6.75
CA PRO A 84 24.07 3.53 -5.42
C PRO A 84 25.47 2.99 -5.06
N LYS A 85 26.31 3.82 -4.45
CA LYS A 85 27.69 3.45 -4.05
C LYS A 85 27.72 2.28 -3.06
N ASN A 86 26.70 2.17 -2.21
CA ASN A 86 26.46 1.05 -1.30
C ASN A 86 25.10 0.41 -1.62
N PRO A 87 25.00 -0.50 -2.60
CA PRO A 87 23.77 -1.22 -2.84
C PRO A 87 23.53 -2.17 -1.66
N ASN A 88 22.30 -2.20 -1.13
CA ASN A 88 21.89 -3.28 -0.23
C ASN A 88 22.11 -4.60 -0.97
N LYS A 89 22.77 -5.58 -0.32
CA LYS A 89 22.92 -6.91 -0.91
C LYS A 89 21.53 -7.43 -1.29
N PRO A 90 21.32 -7.88 -2.53
CA PRO A 90 20.04 -8.46 -2.92
C PRO A 90 19.74 -9.64 -1.98
N THR A 91 18.62 -9.57 -1.27
CA THR A 91 18.12 -10.68 -0.46
C THR A 91 17.43 -11.66 -1.40
N GLY A 92 18.21 -12.48 -2.10
CA GLY A 92 17.67 -13.45 -3.05
C GLY A 92 18.71 -13.96 -4.03
N LEU A 93 19.56 -14.89 -3.56
CA LEU A 93 20.16 -16.03 -4.25
C LEU A 93 21.41 -16.45 -3.46
N SER A 94 21.34 -17.60 -2.80
CA SER A 94 22.50 -18.25 -2.21
C SER A 94 23.22 -19.03 -3.32
N GLY A 95 24.18 -18.40 -3.99
CA GLY A 95 25.10 -19.07 -4.93
C GLY A 95 25.14 -18.45 -6.32
N ASN A 96 26.33 -18.51 -6.93
CA ASN A 96 26.56 -18.08 -8.31
C ASN A 96 26.08 -19.20 -9.26
N PRO A 97 25.12 -18.96 -10.18
CA PRO A 97 24.68 -19.97 -11.13
C PRO A 97 25.84 -20.38 -12.06
N LYS A 98 26.10 -21.69 -12.17
CA LYS A 98 27.19 -22.28 -13.00
C LYS A 98 27.03 -22.05 -14.51
N LYS A 99 25.88 -21.53 -14.95
CA LYS A 99 25.64 -21.12 -16.35
C LYS A 99 24.92 -19.77 -16.34
N PRO A 100 25.54 -18.69 -16.83
CA PRO A 100 24.79 -17.46 -17.08
C PRO A 100 23.75 -17.77 -18.15
N LYS A 101 22.46 -17.58 -17.82
CA LYS A 101 21.44 -17.41 -18.86
C LYS A 101 21.89 -16.20 -19.68
N LYS A 102 21.91 -16.33 -21.01
CA LYS A 102 22.00 -15.15 -21.88
C LYS A 102 20.91 -14.16 -21.41
N PRO A 103 21.17 -12.85 -21.39
CA PRO A 103 20.12 -11.91 -21.06
C PRO A 103 18.99 -12.10 -22.09
N ASP A 104 17.85 -12.60 -21.64
CA ASP A 104 16.59 -12.27 -22.30
C ASP A 104 16.41 -10.77 -22.06
N THR A 105 16.62 -9.98 -23.12
CA THR A 105 16.03 -8.65 -23.21
C THR A 105 14.52 -8.84 -23.39
N ASP A 106 13.86 -9.17 -22.29
CA ASP A 106 12.50 -8.75 -21.99
C ASP A 106 12.14 -9.30 -20.61
N THR A 107 12.21 -8.41 -19.63
CA THR A 107 11.34 -8.42 -18.45
C THR A 107 11.50 -7.05 -17.85
N ASP A 108 10.84 -6.07 -18.48
CA ASP A 108 10.31 -4.94 -17.73
C ASP A 108 9.46 -5.56 -16.62
N THR A 109 10.05 -5.66 -15.43
CA THR A 109 9.28 -5.82 -14.21
C THR A 109 8.73 -4.44 -13.88
N ASP A 110 7.79 -3.99 -14.71
CA ASP A 110 6.84 -2.97 -14.33
C ASP A 110 6.00 -3.60 -13.22
N THR A 111 6.48 -3.44 -11.98
CA THR A 111 5.56 -3.41 -10.85
C THR A 111 4.82 -2.08 -10.95
N ASP A 112 3.83 -2.06 -11.84
CA ASP A 112 2.81 -1.04 -11.90
C ASP A 112 1.93 -1.21 -10.67
N ASN A 113 2.35 -0.59 -9.57
CA ASN A 113 1.39 -0.08 -8.62
C ASN A 113 0.86 1.24 -9.19
N ASP A 114 0.01 1.16 -10.21
CA ASP A 114 -0.82 2.26 -10.67
C ASP A 114 -1.87 2.58 -9.59
N ASN A 115 -1.43 3.30 -8.57
CA ASN A 115 -2.33 4.12 -7.77
C ASN A 115 -2.12 5.59 -8.18
N VAL A 116 -2.49 5.93 -9.41
CA VAL A 116 -2.91 7.29 -9.75
C VAL A 116 -4.40 7.38 -9.48
N ASN A 117 -4.75 7.30 -8.21
CA ASN A 117 -5.87 8.04 -7.70
C ASN A 117 -5.22 9.16 -6.88
N ASP A 118 -4.89 10.26 -7.54
CA ASP A 118 -4.60 11.54 -6.88
C ASP A 118 -5.94 12.16 -6.46
N ILE A 119 -6.74 11.39 -5.71
CA ILE A 119 -7.35 11.96 -4.52
C ILE A 119 -6.13 12.31 -3.69
N VAL A 120 -5.96 13.58 -3.33
CA VAL A 120 -5.00 14.01 -2.32
C VAL A 120 -5.16 13.07 -1.12
N LYS A 121 -4.37 11.98 -1.08
CA LYS A 121 -4.20 11.15 0.10
C LYS A 121 -3.29 12.00 0.96
N GLU A 122 -3.93 12.95 1.61
CA GLU A 122 -3.40 13.67 2.75
C GLU A 122 -2.65 12.63 3.57
N LYS A 123 -1.32 12.77 3.64
CA LYS A 123 -0.49 11.80 4.36
C LYS A 123 -1.05 11.76 5.77
N GLU A 124 -1.63 10.62 6.16
CA GLU A 124 -2.28 10.46 7.47
C GLU A 124 -1.37 11.08 8.54
N THR A 125 -1.89 12.07 9.25
CA THR A 125 -1.13 12.76 10.29
C THR A 125 -0.70 11.74 11.34
N LYS A 126 0.36 12.07 12.08
CA LYS A 126 0.82 11.22 13.17
C LYS A 126 -0.30 10.92 14.18
N GLU A 127 -1.14 11.91 14.43
CA GLU A 127 -2.30 11.78 15.30
C GLU A 127 -3.36 10.83 14.71
N GLN A 128 -3.68 10.95 13.42
CA GLN A 128 -4.58 10.02 12.74
C GLN A 128 -4.06 8.57 12.79
N ARG A 129 -2.75 8.37 12.62
CA ARG A 129 -2.11 7.05 12.73
C ARG A 129 -2.17 6.49 14.15
N ALA A 130 -1.96 7.33 15.17
CA ALA A 130 -2.11 6.96 16.57
C ALA A 130 -3.56 6.58 16.92
N ASN A 131 -4.54 7.36 16.45
CA ASN A 131 -5.96 7.10 16.69
C ASN A 131 -6.41 5.79 16.04
N LYS A 132 -5.99 5.53 14.80
CA LYS A 132 -6.26 4.25 14.11
C LYS A 132 -5.64 3.07 14.84
N PHE A 133 -4.44 3.23 15.39
CA PHE A 133 -3.79 2.22 16.22
C PHE A 133 -4.59 1.97 17.51
N ALA A 134 -5.01 3.02 18.20
CA ALA A 134 -5.81 2.93 19.42
C ALA A 134 -7.14 2.21 19.19
N LEU A 135 -7.84 2.51 18.08
CA LEU A 135 -9.08 1.81 17.70
C LEU A 135 -8.86 0.30 17.54
N ARG A 136 -7.78 -0.10 16.84
CA ARG A 136 -7.44 -1.52 16.67
C ARG A 136 -7.12 -2.21 17.99
N VAL A 137 -6.44 -1.54 18.91
CA VAL A 137 -6.16 -2.08 20.25
C VAL A 137 -7.44 -2.18 21.07
N ASN A 138 -8.32 -1.18 21.01
CA ASN A 138 -9.58 -1.15 21.75
C ASN A 138 -10.60 -2.19 21.28
N ALA A 139 -10.47 -2.71 20.05
CA ALA A 139 -11.26 -3.84 19.58
C ALA A 139 -11.02 -5.13 20.41
N PHE A 140 -9.90 -5.22 21.14
CA PHE A 140 -9.59 -6.36 22.02
C PHE A 140 -10.23 -6.18 23.40
N LEU A 141 -11.55 -6.41 23.46
CA LEU A 141 -12.36 -6.26 24.68
C LEU A 141 -12.00 -7.26 25.79
N GLN A 142 -11.29 -8.35 25.48
CA GLN A 142 -10.86 -9.36 26.45
C GLN A 142 -9.78 -8.87 27.43
N TYR A 143 -9.25 -7.67 27.22
CA TYR A 143 -8.21 -7.07 28.07
C TYR A 143 -8.77 -5.90 28.89
N ASP A 144 -8.14 -5.58 30.02
CA ASP A 144 -8.56 -4.45 30.84
C ASP A 144 -8.33 -3.11 30.13
N LYS A 145 -9.25 -2.17 30.30
CA LYS A 145 -9.16 -0.83 29.70
C LYS A 145 -7.84 -0.14 30.05
N LYS A 146 -7.45 -0.18 31.32
CA LYS A 146 -6.19 0.39 31.82
C LYS A 146 -4.97 -0.23 31.12
N MET A 147 -4.95 -1.55 30.95
CA MET A 147 -3.86 -2.23 30.26
C MET A 147 -3.77 -1.83 28.79
N ARG A 148 -4.92 -1.70 28.09
CA ARG A 148 -4.96 -1.22 26.71
C ARG A 148 -4.46 0.21 26.57
N GLU A 149 -4.81 1.10 27.49
CA GLU A 149 -4.35 2.49 27.49
C GLU A 149 -2.82 2.57 27.68
N GLU A 150 -2.26 1.81 28.63
CA GLU A 150 -0.81 1.69 28.83
C GLU A 150 -0.11 1.14 27.58
N PHE A 151 -0.69 0.13 26.94
CA PHE A 151 -0.17 -0.45 25.71
C PHE A 151 -0.18 0.57 24.55
N ILE A 152 -1.28 1.32 24.39
CA ILE A 152 -1.39 2.36 23.37
C ILE A 152 -0.31 3.42 23.60
N SER A 153 -0.22 3.96 24.81
CA SER A 153 0.74 5.00 25.19
C SER A 153 2.18 4.61 24.83
N TYR A 154 2.59 3.40 25.18
CA TYR A 154 3.93 2.88 24.90
C TYR A 154 4.21 2.73 23.40
N TRP A 155 3.25 2.24 22.62
CA TRP A 155 3.44 1.96 21.19
C TRP A 155 3.23 3.18 20.29
N THR A 156 2.53 4.21 20.78
CA THR A 156 2.40 5.51 20.12
C THR A 156 3.43 6.53 20.61
N GLU A 157 4.43 6.10 21.38
CA GLU A 157 5.56 6.94 21.75
C GLU A 157 6.32 7.42 20.49
N SER A 158 6.81 8.65 20.54
CA SER A 158 7.50 9.31 19.43
C SER A 158 9.00 9.16 19.55
N ASN A 159 9.71 8.96 18.43
CA ASN A 159 11.17 9.03 18.44
C ASN A 159 11.66 10.49 18.61
N GLU A 160 12.92 10.69 19.00
CA GLU A 160 13.60 11.99 19.17
C GLU A 160 13.43 12.92 17.96
N LYS A 161 13.40 12.36 16.74
CA LYS A 161 13.20 13.12 15.49
C LYS A 161 11.72 13.28 15.07
N GLY A 162 10.77 12.83 15.90
CA GLY A 162 9.32 13.07 15.80
C GLY A 162 8.54 12.40 14.67
N LYS A 163 9.19 11.83 13.64
CA LYS A 163 8.55 11.38 12.38
C LYS A 163 7.73 10.08 12.44
N LYS A 164 8.13 9.12 13.28
CA LYS A 164 7.49 7.78 13.38
C LYS A 164 7.08 7.46 14.81
N LEU A 165 6.02 6.68 14.95
CA LEU A 165 5.57 6.09 16.21
C LEU A 165 6.32 4.78 16.47
N ARG A 166 6.48 4.38 17.73
CA ARG A 166 7.28 3.21 18.12
C ARG A 166 6.88 1.91 17.40
N PHE A 167 5.59 1.67 17.18
CA PHE A 167 5.12 0.47 16.47
C PHE A 167 5.58 0.41 15.00
N GLU A 168 5.77 1.58 14.36
CA GLU A 168 6.15 1.70 12.94
C GLU A 168 7.64 1.43 12.67
N LEU A 169 8.42 1.30 13.74
CA LEU A 169 9.84 0.93 13.66
C LEU A 169 10.03 -0.58 13.58
N GLN A 170 8.99 -1.37 13.85
CA GLN A 170 9.06 -2.82 13.81
C GLN A 170 8.85 -3.33 12.38
N LYS A 171 9.71 -4.26 11.93
CA LYS A 171 9.55 -4.93 10.62
C LYS A 171 8.24 -5.70 10.53
N VAL A 172 7.79 -6.27 11.67
CA VAL A 172 6.52 -6.99 11.80
C VAL A 172 5.87 -6.59 13.13
N PHE A 173 4.58 -6.24 13.08
CA PHE A 173 3.82 -5.80 14.25
C PHE A 173 2.44 -6.45 14.32
N ASP A 174 2.33 -7.51 15.14
CA ASP A 174 1.06 -8.15 15.45
C ASP A 174 0.52 -7.64 16.80
N ILE A 175 -0.64 -6.97 16.76
CA ILE A 175 -1.25 -6.35 17.95
C ILE A 175 -1.70 -7.42 18.95
N GLY A 176 -2.32 -8.51 18.48
CA GLY A 176 -2.88 -9.54 19.34
C GLY A 176 -1.80 -10.26 20.14
N ARG A 177 -0.74 -10.74 19.47
CA ARG A 177 0.40 -11.40 20.10
C ARG A 177 1.08 -10.50 21.13
N ARG A 178 1.29 -9.22 20.78
CA ARG A 178 1.94 -8.26 21.68
C ARG A 178 1.06 -7.91 22.87
N LEU A 179 -0.26 -7.79 22.70
CA LEU A 179 -1.20 -7.62 23.81
C LEU A 179 -1.20 -8.84 24.74
N THR A 180 -1.18 -10.06 24.21
CA THR A 180 -1.06 -11.27 25.03
C THR A 180 0.21 -11.26 25.86
N THR A 181 1.36 -10.96 25.24
CA THR A 181 2.64 -10.86 25.95
C THR A 181 2.62 -9.73 27.00
N TRP A 182 2.04 -8.58 26.66
CA TRP A 182 1.92 -7.44 27.58
C TRP A 182 1.03 -7.77 28.78
N ASN A 183 -0.08 -8.46 28.55
CA ASN A 183 -1.00 -8.92 29.59
C ASN A 183 -0.29 -9.87 30.56
N ASN A 184 0.44 -10.85 30.05
CA ASN A 184 1.11 -11.85 30.88
C ASN A 184 2.18 -11.19 31.78
N ARG A 185 2.94 -10.23 31.23
CA ARG A 185 3.92 -9.46 32.01
C ARG A 185 3.29 -8.55 33.07
N ASN A 186 2.09 -8.02 32.83
CA ASN A 186 1.37 -7.23 33.83
C ASN A 186 0.70 -8.11 34.91
N LYS A 187 0.27 -9.33 34.58
CA LYS A 187 -0.27 -10.30 35.55
C LYS A 187 0.79 -10.80 36.54
N GLU A 188 2.03 -10.95 36.10
CA GLU A 188 3.16 -11.32 36.97
C GLU A 188 3.50 -10.24 38.01
N LYS A 189 3.03 -8.99 37.84
CA LYS A 189 3.23 -7.89 38.80
C LYS A 189 2.18 -7.82 39.90
N ILE A 190 1.10 -8.61 39.82
CA ILE A 190 0.16 -8.75 40.93
C ILE A 190 0.71 -9.90 41.78
N PRO A 191 1.33 -9.65 42.96
CA PRO A 191 1.68 -10.74 43.84
C PRO A 191 0.41 -11.54 44.11
N SER A 192 0.49 -12.86 43.92
CA SER A 192 -0.57 -13.77 44.33
C SER A 192 -0.99 -13.38 45.74
N LYS A 193 -2.27 -13.07 45.94
CA LYS A 193 -2.82 -12.79 47.27
C LYS A 193 -2.32 -13.91 48.20
N THR A 194 -1.51 -13.52 49.18
CA THR A 194 -1.15 -14.33 50.34
C THR A 194 -2.45 -14.88 50.91
N LYS A 195 -2.53 -16.20 51.06
CA LYS A 195 -3.60 -16.83 51.84
C LYS A 195 -3.51 -16.26 53.26
N SER A 196 -4.47 -15.43 53.66
CA SER A 196 -4.58 -14.97 55.04
C SER A 196 -5.25 -16.06 55.88
N PRO A 197 -4.66 -16.49 57.00
CA PRO A 197 -5.20 -17.51 57.87
C PRO A 197 -6.13 -16.84 58.89
N HIS A 198 -7.43 -16.75 58.61
CA HIS A 198 -8.46 -16.56 59.64
C HIS A 198 -9.83 -16.72 59.00
N ASP A 199 -10.38 -17.93 59.10
CA ASP A 199 -11.82 -18.19 59.13
C ASP A 199 -12.04 -19.41 60.05
N ASN A 200 -11.71 -19.21 61.33
CA ASN A 200 -12.36 -19.91 62.43
C ASN A 200 -13.36 -18.91 63.03
N ILE A 201 -14.60 -18.95 62.58
CA ILE A 201 -15.72 -18.42 63.35
C ILE A 201 -16.76 -19.53 63.46
N VAL A 202 -16.77 -20.10 64.65
CA VAL A 202 -17.84 -20.86 65.28
C VAL A 202 -19.16 -20.12 65.12
N THR A 203 -20.21 -20.82 64.71
CA THR A 203 -21.58 -20.43 65.05
C THR A 203 -22.29 -21.65 65.63
N ASP A 204 -22.23 -21.76 66.95
CA ASP A 204 -23.18 -22.53 67.76
C ASP A 204 -24.55 -21.84 67.73
N GLY A 205 -25.61 -22.66 67.66
CA GLY A 205 -26.91 -22.46 68.32
C GLY A 205 -27.86 -21.39 67.76
N ASP A 206 -29.00 -21.81 67.19
CA ASP A 206 -30.23 -21.87 68.00
C ASP A 206 -31.41 -22.56 67.28
N TYR A 207 -32.19 -23.27 68.11
CA TYR A 207 -33.53 -23.89 68.00
C TYR A 207 -34.48 -23.31 66.92
N GLY A 208 -35.42 -24.00 66.28
CA GLY A 208 -36.16 -25.25 66.53
C GLY A 208 -37.57 -25.14 65.88
N VAL A 209 -38.39 -26.21 66.03
CA VAL A 209 -39.84 -26.36 65.70
C VAL A 209 -40.12 -26.67 64.20
N LEU A 210 -40.77 -27.77 63.76
CA LEU A 210 -41.70 -28.78 64.32
C LEU A 210 -41.27 -30.21 63.96
#